data_AF-A0A517NT55-F1
#
_entry.id   AF-A0A517NT55-F1
#
_cell.length_a   1.000
_cell.length_b   1.000
_cell.length_c   1.000
_cell.angle_alpha   90.00
_cell.angle_beta   90.00
_cell.angle_gamma   90.00
#
_symmetry.space_group_name_H-M   'P 1'
#
loop_
_entity.id
_entity.type
_entity.pdbx_description
1 polymer ?
#
loop_
_entity_poly.entity_id
_entity_poly.type
_entity_poly.pdbx_seq_one_letter_code
_entity_poly.pdbx_strand_id
1 'polypeptide(L)'
;MKKHRTIVLLFMSIACMIVVVNYDVLFRGEITPSDSGEMVNTVVFPVQETADTAAKGNAKDSELAENAAPTYVGRQVCGECHHENLKKHLQHGHASTFFAMEETDVPDVFDGQEFDAGEGFGTYSYKKNEAGELIATIKEDASQAPFPIQYVLGSGHNAETFLTLSTDDDGQTVGIEHRVSCYHDDRLGITVGHDKKEPANDREKYGAGVTGVPLERCVYCHTTTFKFDQGRVADLMSQVDCEKCHGPGSQHVALARQSETPPPFSVGRADWDAESEIQLCGDCHRLPRSITQQELRDYPDQLVRFQPVGMLRSKCYLESDGELRCTTCHNPHESVHGSGSKIDHVKNCIQCHDQDDSTHVICPVNATTDCIGCHMPKVDQSQGIKFHDHWIRVLDQ
;
A
#
# COMPACT_ATOMS: atom_id res chain seq x y z
N MET A 1 59.70 -59.27 6.01
CA MET A 1 59.95 -58.18 5.04
C MET A 1 58.61 -57.50 4.75
N LYS A 2 58.42 -56.19 4.76
CA LYS A 2 59.23 -55.02 5.07
C LYS A 2 58.19 -53.88 5.18
N LYS A 3 58.37 -53.02 6.20
CA LYS A 3 58.08 -51.58 6.25
C LYS A 3 57.11 -51.01 5.20
N HIS A 4 56.00 -50.42 5.67
CA HIS A 4 55.43 -49.11 5.29
C HIS A 4 53.92 -49.03 5.63
N ARG A 5 53.58 -49.06 6.92
CA ARG A 5 52.23 -48.74 7.42
C ARG A 5 52.31 -47.94 8.72
N THR A 6 52.99 -46.81 8.68
CA THR A 6 52.99 -45.76 9.72
C THR A 6 53.58 -44.51 9.05
N ILE A 7 53.03 -43.31 9.29
CA ILE A 7 53.28 -42.03 8.59
C ILE A 7 52.29 -41.78 7.43
N VAL A 8 51.02 -41.51 7.77
CA VAL A 8 50.14 -40.51 7.10
C VAL A 8 49.10 -39.98 8.12
N LEU A 9 48.81 -40.72 9.19
CA LEU A 9 47.78 -40.35 10.19
C LEU A 9 48.21 -39.38 11.32
N LEU A 10 49.37 -38.71 11.24
CA LEU A 10 49.84 -37.81 12.31
C LEU A 10 49.98 -36.33 11.93
N PHE A 11 49.64 -35.92 10.70
CA PHE A 11 49.72 -34.52 10.27
C PHE A 11 48.38 -33.81 10.08
N MET A 12 47.23 -34.50 10.21
CA MET A 12 45.90 -33.85 10.16
C MET A 12 45.28 -33.54 11.52
N SER A 13 45.92 -33.90 12.64
CA SER A 13 45.34 -33.69 13.98
C SER A 13 45.92 -32.49 14.74
N ILE A 14 46.91 -31.77 14.20
CA ILE A 14 47.50 -30.58 14.85
C ILE A 14 47.00 -29.27 14.22
N ALA A 15 46.48 -29.30 12.99
CA ALA A 15 45.89 -28.10 12.36
C ALA A 15 44.46 -27.77 12.87
N CYS A 16 43.77 -28.73 13.51
CA CYS A 16 42.41 -28.52 14.01
C CYS A 16 42.35 -27.98 15.46
N MET A 17 43.50 -27.90 16.16
CA MET A 17 43.54 -27.48 17.57
C MET A 17 44.03 -26.03 17.79
N ILE A 18 44.46 -25.32 16.73
CA ILE A 18 44.94 -23.93 16.83
C ILE A 18 43.88 -22.91 16.35
N VAL A 19 42.86 -23.34 15.60
CA VAL A 19 41.76 -22.44 15.18
C VAL A 19 40.66 -22.33 16.25
N VAL A 20 40.62 -23.26 17.21
CA VAL A 20 39.58 -23.29 18.28
C VAL A 20 39.94 -22.38 19.48
N VAL A 21 41.14 -21.81 19.55
CA VAL A 21 41.61 -21.04 20.74
C VAL A 21 41.61 -19.51 20.52
N ASN A 22 41.16 -19.00 19.37
CA ASN A 22 41.08 -17.55 19.11
C ASN A 22 39.68 -17.04 18.73
N TYR A 23 38.62 -17.81 19.01
CA TYR A 23 37.24 -17.36 18.81
C TYR A 23 36.45 -17.05 20.10
N ASP A 24 37.06 -17.25 21.27
CA ASP A 24 36.37 -17.21 22.57
C ASP A 24 36.54 -15.88 23.35
N VAL A 25 37.00 -14.80 22.68
CA VAL A 25 37.23 -13.48 23.33
C VAL A 25 36.48 -12.32 22.64
N LEU A 26 35.64 -12.56 21.62
CA LEU A 26 34.89 -11.47 20.95
C LEU A 26 33.36 -11.51 21.07
N PHE A 27 32.76 -12.54 21.68
CA PHE A 27 31.30 -12.59 21.86
C PHE A 27 30.91 -13.21 23.21
N ARG A 28 31.09 -12.44 24.29
CA ARG A 28 30.33 -12.60 25.53
C ARG A 28 29.80 -11.23 25.96
N GLY A 29 28.69 -10.83 25.34
CA GLY A 29 27.72 -9.94 25.95
C GLY A 29 26.57 -10.79 26.47
N GLU A 30 26.32 -10.71 27.77
CA GLU A 30 25.23 -11.42 28.46
C GLU A 30 23.88 -11.03 27.85
N ILE A 31 23.07 -12.01 27.43
CA ILE A 31 21.68 -11.78 27.04
C ILE A 31 20.83 -12.03 28.29
N THR A 32 20.43 -10.94 28.94
CA THR A 32 19.23 -10.90 29.80
C THR A 32 18.02 -10.58 28.93
N PRO A 33 16.85 -11.22 29.14
CA PRO A 33 15.66 -10.91 28.35
C PRO A 33 15.09 -9.57 28.80
N SER A 34 15.01 -8.60 27.88
CA SER A 34 14.23 -7.37 28.08
C SER A 34 13.19 -7.23 26.99
N ASP A 35 11.96 -6.98 27.44
CA ASP A 35 10.80 -6.56 26.69
C ASP A 35 11.06 -5.40 25.73
N SER A 36 10.21 -5.33 24.69
CA SER A 36 9.90 -4.18 23.83
C SER A 36 10.95 -3.68 22.84
N GLY A 37 10.49 -3.34 21.62
CA GLY A 37 11.17 -2.37 20.75
C GLY A 37 11.57 -2.85 19.34
N GLU A 38 10.70 -2.54 18.37
CA GLU A 38 11.00 -1.96 17.06
C GLU A 38 12.31 -2.31 16.32
N MET A 39 12.16 -2.89 15.13
CA MET A 39 12.95 -2.50 13.95
C MET A 39 12.06 -2.57 12.70
N VAL A 40 11.56 -1.41 12.26
CA VAL A 40 11.05 -1.25 10.89
C VAL A 40 11.82 -0.09 10.27
N ASN A 41 12.61 -0.41 9.24
CA ASN A 41 13.34 0.58 8.46
C ASN A 41 12.33 1.46 7.70
N THR A 42 12.10 2.68 8.20
CA THR A 42 11.55 3.77 7.39
C THR A 42 12.64 4.16 6.39
N VAL A 43 12.37 3.98 5.10
CA VAL A 43 13.27 4.47 4.04
C VAL A 43 13.14 5.99 4.01
N VAL A 44 14.10 6.68 4.61
CA VAL A 44 14.29 8.12 4.43
C VAL A 44 15.07 8.31 3.13
N PHE A 45 14.49 9.00 2.15
CA PHE A 45 15.16 9.34 0.90
C PHE A 45 16.30 10.34 1.16
N PRO A 46 17.57 10.04 0.83
CA PRO A 46 18.64 11.04 0.87
C PRO A 46 18.60 11.91 -0.40
N VAL A 47 18.61 13.23 -0.21
CA VAL A 47 18.85 14.20 -1.29
C VAL A 47 20.35 14.22 -1.58
N GLN A 48 20.74 14.01 -2.84
CA GLN A 48 22.15 14.04 -3.25
C GLN A 48 22.42 15.20 -4.20
N GLU A 49 23.44 16.01 -3.88
CA GLU A 49 23.89 17.20 -4.60
C GLU A 49 24.27 16.91 -6.05
N THR A 50 23.87 17.79 -6.97
CA THR A 50 24.34 17.76 -8.37
C THR A 50 25.37 18.87 -8.60
N ALA A 51 26.38 18.56 -9.41
CA ALA A 51 27.55 19.38 -9.66
C ALA A 51 27.27 20.57 -10.59
N ASP A 52 27.81 21.72 -10.21
CA ASP A 52 27.78 23.01 -10.91
C ASP A 52 28.28 22.97 -12.36
N THR A 53 27.51 23.58 -13.27
CA THR A 53 28.08 24.37 -14.38
C THR A 53 27.26 25.65 -14.59
N ALA A 54 27.96 26.79 -14.48
CA ALA A 54 27.41 28.12 -14.35
C ALA A 54 26.87 28.73 -15.67
N ALA A 55 25.74 29.44 -15.58
CA ALA A 55 25.36 30.52 -16.49
C ALA A 55 24.81 31.71 -15.68
N LYS A 56 25.44 32.88 -15.86
CA LYS A 56 25.23 34.08 -15.04
C LYS A 56 23.88 34.76 -15.32
N GLY A 57 23.00 34.74 -14.31
CA GLY A 57 21.82 35.59 -14.16
C GLY A 57 21.66 35.99 -12.68
N ASN A 58 21.06 37.15 -12.42
CA ASN A 58 21.08 37.93 -11.17
C ASN A 58 20.96 37.10 -9.85
N ALA A 59 22.07 36.95 -9.13
CA ALA A 59 22.34 35.88 -8.15
C ALA A 59 21.69 35.99 -6.76
N LYS A 60 20.95 37.06 -6.43
CA LYS A 60 20.57 37.30 -5.02
C LYS A 60 19.19 36.75 -4.61
N ASP A 61 18.30 36.58 -5.57
CA ASP A 61 16.96 36.00 -5.33
C ASP A 61 16.89 34.52 -5.79
N SER A 62 17.86 34.05 -6.59
CA SER A 62 17.93 32.65 -7.05
C SER A 62 18.67 31.73 -6.06
N GLU A 63 19.70 32.21 -5.35
CA GLU A 63 20.44 31.42 -4.35
C GLU A 63 19.58 31.00 -3.14
N LEU A 64 18.54 31.76 -2.81
CA LEU A 64 17.61 31.44 -1.72
C LEU A 64 16.55 30.40 -2.13
N ALA A 65 16.32 30.20 -3.43
CA ALA A 65 15.37 29.23 -3.94
C ALA A 65 16.02 27.86 -4.24
N GLU A 66 17.31 27.83 -4.62
CA GLU A 66 18.04 26.58 -4.94
C GLU A 66 18.35 25.70 -3.72
N ASN A 67 18.33 26.23 -2.49
CA ASN A 67 18.59 25.48 -1.25
C ASN A 67 17.32 25.11 -0.45
N ALA A 68 16.13 25.34 -0.99
CA ALA A 68 14.89 24.93 -0.35
C ALA A 68 14.57 23.46 -0.69
N ALA A 69 14.21 22.67 0.33
CA ALA A 69 13.75 21.30 0.14
C ALA A 69 12.53 21.28 -0.81
N PRO A 70 12.43 20.31 -1.74
CA PRO A 70 11.27 20.19 -2.62
C PRO A 70 9.95 20.16 -1.83
N THR A 71 9.01 21.01 -2.21
CA THR A 71 7.64 21.05 -1.67
C THR A 71 6.64 20.45 -2.64
N TYR A 72 5.49 20.04 -2.11
CA TYR A 72 4.34 19.57 -2.87
C TYR A 72 3.63 20.74 -3.57
N VAL A 73 3.13 20.52 -4.78
CA VAL A 73 2.44 21.54 -5.61
C VAL A 73 0.98 21.22 -5.90
N GLY A 74 0.56 19.97 -5.69
CA GLY A 74 -0.78 19.48 -5.95
C GLY A 74 -1.05 19.17 -7.42
N ARG A 75 -1.97 18.23 -7.67
CA ARG A 75 -2.25 17.69 -9.01
C ARG A 75 -2.66 18.71 -10.06
N GLN A 76 -3.25 19.83 -9.65
CA GLN A 76 -3.69 20.84 -10.61
C GLN A 76 -2.52 21.52 -11.30
N VAL A 77 -1.41 21.70 -10.58
CA VAL A 77 -0.16 22.21 -11.18
C VAL A 77 0.42 21.18 -12.15
N CYS A 78 0.40 19.88 -11.80
CA CYS A 78 0.79 18.80 -12.71
C CYS A 78 -0.10 18.80 -13.98
N GLY A 79 -1.38 19.08 -13.79
CA GLY A 79 -2.40 19.17 -14.83
C GLY A 79 -2.10 20.19 -15.90
N GLU A 80 -1.47 21.33 -15.58
CA GLU A 80 -1.15 22.40 -16.53
C GLU A 80 -0.34 21.91 -17.75
N CYS A 81 0.50 20.88 -17.56
CA CYS A 81 1.32 20.28 -18.62
C CYS A 81 0.92 18.84 -18.96
N HIS A 82 0.41 18.07 -18.00
CA HIS A 82 0.10 16.64 -18.14
C HIS A 82 -1.41 16.35 -18.18
N HIS A 83 -2.15 17.08 -19.01
CA HIS A 83 -3.61 17.01 -19.10
C HIS A 83 -4.17 15.58 -19.26
N GLU A 84 -3.58 14.76 -20.13
CA GLU A 84 -4.08 13.41 -20.39
C GLU A 84 -3.87 12.47 -19.19
N ASN A 85 -2.72 12.57 -18.50
CA ASN A 85 -2.48 11.76 -17.31
C ASN A 85 -3.40 12.19 -16.17
N LEU A 86 -3.58 13.49 -15.94
CA LEU A 86 -4.52 13.99 -14.95
C LEU A 86 -5.95 13.50 -15.25
N LYS A 87 -6.38 13.58 -16.50
CA LYS A 87 -7.71 13.12 -16.92
C LYS A 87 -7.92 11.63 -16.64
N LYS A 88 -6.92 10.79 -16.91
CA LYS A 88 -6.96 9.35 -16.60
C LYS A 88 -6.98 9.11 -15.09
N HIS A 89 -6.10 9.80 -14.35
CA HIS A 89 -5.95 9.63 -12.90
C HIS A 89 -7.22 10.04 -12.14
N LEU A 90 -7.90 11.11 -12.55
CA LEU A 90 -9.19 11.53 -11.96
C LEU A 90 -10.30 10.48 -12.09
N GLN A 91 -10.16 9.49 -12.98
CA GLN A 91 -11.06 8.36 -13.14
C GLN A 91 -10.54 7.09 -12.45
N HIS A 92 -9.36 7.15 -11.86
CA HIS A 92 -8.71 6.06 -11.14
C HIS A 92 -9.11 6.08 -9.66
N GLY A 93 -9.25 4.91 -9.03
CA GLY A 93 -9.63 4.81 -7.61
C GLY A 93 -8.65 5.52 -6.65
N HIS A 94 -7.38 5.66 -7.05
CA HIS A 94 -6.36 6.41 -6.31
C HIS A 94 -6.72 7.89 -6.11
N ALA A 95 -7.52 8.48 -7.00
CA ALA A 95 -7.96 9.88 -6.88
C ALA A 95 -9.08 10.10 -5.85
N SER A 96 -9.56 9.04 -5.19
CA SER A 96 -10.72 9.06 -4.29
C SER A 96 -10.53 8.18 -3.05
N THR A 97 -9.33 8.03 -2.51
CA THR A 97 -9.05 7.13 -1.37
C THR A 97 -9.31 7.68 0.03
N PHE A 98 -9.41 9.00 0.23
CA PHE A 98 -9.53 9.69 1.51
C PHE A 98 -10.31 10.99 1.38
N PHE A 99 -11.33 11.15 2.21
CA PHE A 99 -12.12 12.38 2.30
C PHE A 99 -12.37 12.74 3.75
N ALA A 100 -12.43 14.04 4.06
CA ALA A 100 -13.16 14.48 5.24
C ALA A 100 -14.65 14.21 5.02
N MET A 101 -15.41 13.92 6.07
CA MET A 101 -16.81 13.50 5.95
C MET A 101 -17.69 14.54 5.23
N GLU A 102 -17.38 15.82 5.38
CA GLU A 102 -18.05 16.94 4.72
C GLU A 102 -17.74 17.08 3.21
N GLU A 103 -16.76 16.35 2.69
CA GLU A 103 -16.32 16.41 1.28
C GLU A 103 -16.92 15.29 0.42
N THR A 104 -17.83 14.49 0.98
CA THR A 104 -18.44 13.31 0.33
C THR A 104 -19.94 13.26 0.58
N ASP A 105 -20.65 12.51 -0.27
CA ASP A 105 -22.10 12.30 -0.20
C ASP A 105 -22.47 11.11 0.72
N VAL A 106 -21.48 10.39 1.27
CA VAL A 106 -21.70 9.27 2.22
C VAL A 106 -22.64 9.61 3.38
N PRO A 107 -22.60 10.82 3.99
CA PRO A 107 -23.57 11.21 5.00
C PRO A 107 -25.02 11.07 4.57
N ASP A 108 -25.34 11.31 3.28
CA ASP A 108 -26.70 11.20 2.77
C ASP A 108 -27.16 9.75 2.60
N VAL A 109 -26.21 8.83 2.40
CA VAL A 109 -26.49 7.38 2.39
C VAL A 109 -26.81 6.88 3.80
N PHE A 110 -26.09 7.37 4.81
CA PHE A 110 -26.18 6.88 6.19
C PHE A 110 -27.24 7.61 7.04
N ASP A 111 -27.60 8.85 6.73
CA ASP A 111 -28.51 9.63 7.56
C ASP A 111 -29.89 8.96 7.72
N GLY A 112 -30.28 8.70 8.96
CA GLY A 112 -31.51 8.01 9.31
C GLY A 112 -31.47 6.49 9.15
N GLN A 113 -30.34 5.91 8.74
CA GLN A 113 -30.17 4.46 8.64
C GLN A 113 -29.94 3.82 10.01
N GLU A 114 -30.32 2.54 10.11
CA GLU A 114 -30.00 1.68 11.23
C GLU A 114 -29.34 0.40 10.71
N PHE A 115 -28.41 -0.16 11.49
CA PHE A 115 -27.71 -1.39 11.15
C PHE A 115 -27.51 -2.26 12.39
N ASP A 116 -28.12 -3.45 12.38
CA ASP A 116 -27.89 -4.47 13.41
C ASP A 116 -26.57 -5.19 13.13
N ALA A 117 -25.57 -4.95 13.98
CA ALA A 117 -24.26 -5.59 13.86
C ALA A 117 -24.15 -6.90 14.64
N GLY A 118 -25.24 -7.37 15.24
CA GLY A 118 -25.32 -8.63 15.94
C GLY A 118 -25.02 -8.53 17.44
N GLU A 119 -25.12 -9.69 18.08
CA GLU A 119 -24.89 -9.85 19.51
C GLU A 119 -23.48 -9.38 19.90
N GLY A 120 -23.39 -8.57 20.97
CA GLY A 120 -22.14 -7.98 21.44
C GLY A 120 -21.84 -6.58 20.89
N PHE A 121 -22.42 -6.20 19.74
CA PHE A 121 -22.18 -4.90 19.10
C PHE A 121 -23.41 -3.97 19.15
N GLY A 122 -24.61 -4.54 19.00
CA GLY A 122 -25.87 -3.82 19.05
C GLY A 122 -26.30 -3.21 17.71
N THR A 123 -27.36 -2.41 17.77
CA THR A 123 -27.95 -1.74 16.61
C THR A 123 -27.41 -0.31 16.51
N TYR A 124 -26.62 -0.04 15.48
CA TYR A 124 -26.17 1.32 15.19
C TYR A 124 -27.29 2.14 14.57
N SER A 125 -27.44 3.38 15.03
CA SER A 125 -28.26 4.41 14.38
C SER A 125 -27.36 5.56 13.94
N TYR A 126 -27.48 5.92 12.67
CA TYR A 126 -26.69 6.97 12.04
C TYR A 126 -27.58 8.19 11.77
N LYS A 127 -27.10 9.38 12.15
CA LYS A 127 -27.81 10.64 11.93
C LYS A 127 -26.86 11.79 11.67
N LYS A 128 -27.29 12.78 10.91
CA LYS A 128 -26.64 14.10 10.88
C LYS A 128 -27.04 14.90 12.12
N ASN A 129 -26.06 15.51 12.78
CA ASN A 129 -26.31 16.45 13.88
C ASN A 129 -26.72 17.84 13.33
N GLU A 130 -26.98 18.81 14.21
CA GLU A 130 -27.36 20.18 13.80
C GLU A 130 -26.28 20.89 12.97
N ALA A 131 -25.01 20.50 13.10
CA ALA A 131 -23.89 21.00 12.31
C ALA A 131 -23.73 20.26 10.97
N GLY A 132 -24.56 19.24 10.69
CA GLY A 132 -24.50 18.42 9.48
C GLY A 132 -23.50 17.26 9.56
N GLU A 133 -22.84 17.06 10.70
CA GLU A 133 -21.84 15.99 10.88
C GLU A 133 -22.54 14.65 11.11
N LEU A 134 -22.05 13.59 10.47
CA LEU A 134 -22.55 12.24 10.68
C LEU A 134 -22.08 11.70 12.04
N ILE A 135 -23.03 11.25 12.84
CA ILE A 135 -22.81 10.61 14.15
C ILE A 135 -23.42 9.21 14.17
N ALA A 136 -22.76 8.29 14.89
CA ALA A 136 -23.27 6.97 15.21
C ALA A 136 -23.67 6.88 16.68
N THR A 137 -24.74 6.14 16.98
CA THR A 137 -25.18 5.78 18.33
C THR A 137 -25.53 4.30 18.39
N ILE A 138 -25.42 3.66 19.55
CA ILE A 138 -25.86 2.28 19.76
C ILE A 138 -27.19 2.32 20.51
N LYS A 139 -28.27 1.82 19.92
CA LYS A 139 -29.64 1.99 20.45
C LYS A 139 -29.83 1.34 21.82
N GLU A 140 -29.16 0.22 22.06
CA GLU A 140 -29.21 -0.54 23.30
C GLU A 140 -28.35 0.08 24.42
N ASP A 141 -27.44 1.01 24.08
CA ASP A 141 -26.54 1.68 25.01
C ASP A 141 -26.71 3.21 24.94
N ALA A 142 -27.89 3.68 25.38
CA ALA A 142 -28.22 5.11 25.43
C ALA A 142 -27.35 5.93 26.39
N SER A 143 -26.45 5.29 27.14
CA SER A 143 -25.50 5.96 28.03
C SER A 143 -24.25 6.47 27.31
N GLN A 144 -23.94 5.92 26.12
CA GLN A 144 -22.84 6.37 25.28
C GLN A 144 -23.20 7.71 24.63
N ALA A 145 -22.23 8.63 24.64
CA ALA A 145 -22.33 9.82 23.80
C ALA A 145 -22.34 9.43 22.31
N PRO A 146 -23.04 10.20 21.45
CA PRO A 146 -22.94 10.02 20.01
C PRO A 146 -21.49 10.06 19.54
N PHE A 147 -21.11 9.08 18.73
CA PHE A 147 -19.75 8.90 18.26
C PHE A 147 -19.58 9.58 16.89
N PRO A 148 -18.71 10.59 16.77
CA PRO A 148 -18.55 11.33 15.52
C PRO A 148 -17.85 10.48 14.47
N ILE A 149 -18.19 10.68 13.20
CA ILE A 149 -17.54 10.05 12.06
C ILE A 149 -16.87 11.14 11.22
N GLN A 150 -15.54 11.09 11.11
CA GLN A 150 -14.75 12.25 10.65
C GLN A 150 -14.17 12.09 9.25
N TYR A 151 -13.75 10.88 8.90
CA TYR A 151 -13.05 10.62 7.63
C TYR A 151 -13.60 9.37 6.97
N VAL A 152 -13.49 9.34 5.65
CA VAL A 152 -13.88 8.22 4.79
C VAL A 152 -12.64 7.73 4.05
N LEU A 153 -12.38 6.43 4.13
CA LEU A 153 -11.26 5.75 3.49
C LEU A 153 -11.78 4.71 2.49
N GLY A 154 -11.28 4.76 1.26
CA GLY A 154 -11.65 3.84 0.18
C GLY A 154 -12.23 4.58 -1.02
N SER A 155 -12.11 3.98 -2.20
CA SER A 155 -12.47 4.61 -3.48
C SER A 155 -13.94 4.54 -3.87
N GLY A 156 -14.80 3.93 -3.04
CA GLY A 156 -16.18 3.62 -3.38
C GLY A 156 -16.35 2.46 -4.38
N HIS A 157 -15.28 2.03 -5.07
CA HIS A 157 -15.39 0.94 -6.04
C HIS A 157 -15.79 -0.40 -5.40
N ASN A 158 -15.27 -0.66 -4.21
CA ASN A 158 -15.60 -1.86 -3.43
C ASN A 158 -16.35 -1.46 -2.16
N ALA A 159 -15.73 -0.59 -1.37
CA ALA A 159 -16.27 -0.08 -0.12
C ALA A 159 -15.58 1.23 0.28
N GLU A 160 -16.23 1.94 1.18
CA GLU A 160 -15.76 3.10 1.93
C GLU A 160 -15.93 2.81 3.43
N THR A 161 -14.82 2.82 4.15
CA THR A 161 -14.75 2.55 5.60
C THR A 161 -14.44 3.84 6.33
N PHE A 162 -15.07 4.06 7.47
CA PHE A 162 -14.91 5.31 8.19
C PHE A 162 -13.81 5.26 9.25
N LEU A 163 -13.23 6.41 9.54
CA LEU A 163 -12.20 6.59 10.56
C LEU A 163 -12.57 7.76 11.46
N THR A 164 -12.46 7.54 12.78
CA THR A 164 -12.54 8.60 13.79
C THR A 164 -11.25 8.66 14.57
N LEU A 165 -10.65 9.84 14.59
CA LEU A 165 -9.43 10.12 15.32
C LEU A 165 -9.76 10.88 16.62
N SER A 166 -8.94 10.62 17.64
CA SER A 166 -8.91 11.41 18.87
C SER A 166 -7.52 11.36 19.46
N THR A 167 -7.36 12.01 20.61
CA THR A 167 -6.18 11.88 21.45
C THR A 167 -6.48 10.93 22.62
N ASP A 168 -5.51 10.12 23.04
CA ASP A 168 -5.56 9.40 24.32
C ASP A 168 -5.03 10.26 25.48
N ASP A 169 -4.99 9.68 26.68
CA ASP A 169 -4.55 10.37 27.90
C ASP A 169 -3.08 10.82 27.86
N ASP A 170 -2.26 10.15 27.04
CA ASP A 170 -0.83 10.46 26.86
C ASP A 170 -0.59 11.48 25.74
N GLY A 171 -1.63 11.99 25.09
CA GLY A 171 -1.50 12.95 24.00
C GLY A 171 -1.33 12.33 22.63
N GLN A 172 -1.37 11.00 22.51
CA GLN A 172 -1.13 10.29 21.26
C GLN A 172 -2.41 10.19 20.43
N THR A 173 -2.26 10.33 19.11
CA THR A 173 -3.38 10.12 18.19
C THR A 173 -3.75 8.65 18.16
N VAL A 174 -5.03 8.37 18.41
CA VAL A 174 -5.64 7.05 18.35
C VAL A 174 -6.86 7.08 17.43
N GLY A 175 -7.10 5.97 16.74
CA GLY A 175 -8.16 5.87 15.73
C GLY A 175 -9.14 4.73 16.00
N ILE A 176 -10.35 4.88 15.46
CA ILE A 176 -11.34 3.82 15.32
C ILE A 176 -11.65 3.68 13.85
N GLU A 177 -11.26 2.54 13.27
CA GLU A 177 -11.81 2.07 12.00
C GLU A 177 -13.21 1.55 12.28
N HIS A 178 -14.24 2.15 11.68
CA HIS A 178 -15.63 1.85 12.01
C HIS A 178 -16.04 0.44 11.61
N ARG A 179 -16.96 -0.15 12.38
CA ARG A 179 -17.45 -1.51 12.19
C ARG A 179 -18.36 -1.69 10.98
N VAL A 180 -18.98 -0.61 10.52
CA VAL A 180 -19.85 -0.59 9.35
C VAL A 180 -19.19 0.27 8.27
N SER A 181 -19.20 -0.23 7.05
CA SER A 181 -18.74 0.44 5.84
C SER A 181 -19.89 0.66 4.87
N CYS A 182 -19.75 1.64 3.98
CA CYS A 182 -20.56 1.78 2.78
C CYS A 182 -19.99 0.85 1.69
N TYR A 183 -20.82 0.06 1.04
CA TYR A 183 -20.43 -0.77 -0.11
C TYR A 183 -20.88 -0.11 -1.42
N HIS A 184 -20.29 -0.53 -2.55
CA HIS A 184 -20.51 0.06 -3.88
C HIS A 184 -21.97 0.20 -4.37
N ASP A 185 -22.91 -0.46 -3.72
CA ASP A 185 -24.35 -0.47 -3.98
C ASP A 185 -25.13 0.36 -2.95
N ASP A 186 -24.45 1.34 -2.33
CA ASP A 186 -24.92 2.19 -1.22
C ASP A 186 -25.40 1.41 0.01
N ARG A 187 -24.97 0.15 0.11
CA ARG A 187 -25.40 -0.76 1.17
C ARG A 187 -24.50 -0.64 2.39
N LEU A 188 -25.12 -0.62 3.58
CA LEU A 188 -24.41 -0.77 4.85
C LEU A 188 -24.02 -2.24 5.06
N GLY A 189 -22.79 -2.48 5.51
CA GLY A 189 -22.35 -3.82 5.89
C GLY A 189 -21.18 -3.81 6.85
N ILE A 190 -20.96 -4.94 7.52
CA ILE A 190 -19.80 -5.12 8.40
C ILE A 190 -18.51 -4.90 7.60
N THR A 191 -17.61 -4.07 8.13
CA THR A 191 -16.27 -3.82 7.58
C THR A 191 -15.48 -5.13 7.50
N VAL A 192 -14.84 -5.38 6.36
CA VAL A 192 -14.10 -6.63 6.12
C VAL A 192 -13.04 -6.85 7.20
N GLY A 193 -13.08 -8.01 7.86
CA GLY A 193 -12.17 -8.39 8.95
C GLY A 193 -12.61 -7.93 10.35
N HIS A 194 -13.81 -7.38 10.49
CA HIS A 194 -14.40 -7.04 11.80
C HIS A 194 -15.36 -8.12 12.35
N ASP A 195 -15.73 -9.09 11.54
CA ASP A 195 -16.70 -10.16 11.84
C ASP A 195 -16.33 -11.04 13.05
N LYS A 196 -15.05 -11.05 13.44
CA LYS A 196 -14.52 -11.86 14.56
C LYS A 196 -13.84 -11.03 15.65
N LYS A 197 -13.99 -9.70 15.61
CA LYS A 197 -13.32 -8.80 16.56
C LYS A 197 -14.26 -8.44 17.70
N GLU A 198 -13.93 -8.88 18.91
CA GLU A 198 -14.61 -8.47 20.14
C GLU A 198 -14.09 -7.10 20.63
N PRO A 199 -14.96 -6.21 21.15
CA PRO A 199 -14.55 -4.91 21.65
C PRO A 199 -13.85 -5.04 23.01
N ALA A 200 -12.66 -4.48 23.17
CA ALA A 200 -11.95 -4.48 24.45
C ALA A 200 -12.42 -3.37 25.41
N ASN A 201 -13.09 -2.35 24.88
CA ASN A 201 -13.58 -1.19 25.63
C ASN A 201 -14.82 -0.60 24.92
N ASP A 202 -15.48 0.35 25.57
CA ASP A 202 -16.71 0.98 25.06
C ASP A 202 -16.53 1.65 23.69
N ARG A 203 -15.35 2.23 23.43
CA ARG A 203 -15.08 2.89 22.15
C ARG A 203 -14.97 1.88 21.00
N GLU A 204 -14.37 0.72 21.26
CA GLU A 204 -14.26 -0.37 20.29
C GLU A 204 -15.60 -1.06 19.97
N LYS A 205 -16.67 -0.75 20.70
CA LYS A 205 -18.02 -1.10 20.26
C LYS A 205 -18.34 -0.45 18.92
N TYR A 206 -17.79 0.71 18.57
CA TYR A 206 -18.01 1.36 17.27
C TYR A 206 -17.10 0.82 16.15
N GLY A 207 -16.06 0.06 16.47
CA GLY A 207 -15.08 -0.37 15.48
C GLY A 207 -13.78 -0.92 16.05
N ALA A 208 -12.78 -1.12 15.20
CA ALA A 208 -11.48 -1.60 15.62
C ALA A 208 -10.58 -0.43 16.06
N GLY A 209 -10.05 -0.51 17.28
CA GLY A 209 -8.98 0.37 17.75
C GLY A 209 -7.72 0.21 16.91
N VAL A 210 -7.20 1.33 16.40
CA VAL A 210 -5.95 1.39 15.64
C VAL A 210 -5.08 2.53 16.19
N THR A 211 -3.82 2.23 16.50
CA THR A 211 -2.87 3.19 17.10
C THR A 211 -1.48 3.00 16.49
N GLY A 212 -0.59 3.98 16.68
CA GLY A 212 0.80 3.92 16.22
C GLY A 212 0.93 3.64 14.72
N VAL A 213 1.89 2.77 14.36
CA VAL A 213 2.22 2.43 12.97
C VAL A 213 1.01 1.93 12.15
N PRO A 214 0.14 1.02 12.65
CA PRO A 214 -1.09 0.65 11.94
C PRO A 214 -1.97 1.84 11.55
N LEU A 215 -2.19 2.78 12.47
CA LEU A 215 -3.01 3.96 12.23
C LEU A 215 -2.34 4.90 11.21
N GLU A 216 -1.05 5.17 11.39
CA GLU A 216 -0.28 5.99 10.45
C GLU A 216 -0.34 5.39 9.04
N ARG A 217 -0.26 4.07 8.93
CA ARG A 217 -0.34 3.37 7.64
C ARG A 217 -1.72 3.48 6.99
N CYS A 218 -2.81 3.47 7.75
CA CYS A 218 -4.15 3.71 7.21
C CYS A 218 -4.21 5.06 6.48
N VAL A 219 -3.74 6.13 7.14
CA VAL A 219 -3.78 7.48 6.55
C VAL A 219 -2.72 7.63 5.45
N TYR A 220 -1.52 7.07 5.63
CA TYR A 220 -0.48 7.07 4.61
C TYR A 220 -0.92 6.41 3.31
N CYS A 221 -1.53 5.23 3.36
CA CYS A 221 -1.92 4.52 2.14
C CYS A 221 -3.08 5.19 1.39
N HIS A 222 -3.80 6.09 2.05
CA HIS A 222 -4.99 6.74 1.51
C HIS A 222 -4.77 8.24 1.18
N THR A 223 -3.61 8.80 1.51
CA THR A 223 -3.27 10.21 1.29
C THR A 223 -1.91 10.38 0.61
N THR A 224 -1.65 11.57 0.09
CA THR A 224 -0.37 11.91 -0.53
C THR A 224 0.63 12.35 0.52
N THR A 225 0.21 13.28 1.37
CA THR A 225 0.93 13.69 2.58
C THR A 225 -0.07 14.07 3.64
N PHE A 226 0.31 13.88 4.90
CA PHE A 226 -0.47 14.29 6.06
C PHE A 226 0.44 14.43 7.27
N LYS A 227 -0.11 15.05 8.32
CA LYS A 227 0.38 14.96 9.69
C LYS A 227 -0.78 14.67 10.61
N PHE A 228 -0.47 14.13 11.79
CA PHE A 228 -1.41 14.16 12.89
C PHE A 228 -1.19 15.41 13.74
N ASP A 229 -2.28 16.09 14.07
CA ASP A 229 -2.30 17.20 15.02
C ASP A 229 -3.52 17.06 15.92
N GLN A 230 -3.30 16.92 17.23
CA GLN A 230 -4.33 16.84 18.26
C GLN A 230 -5.52 15.90 17.92
N GLY A 231 -5.22 14.66 17.51
CA GLY A 231 -6.27 13.71 17.18
C GLY A 231 -7.00 14.01 15.87
N ARG A 232 -6.40 14.76 14.95
CA ARG A 232 -6.93 15.05 13.61
C ARG A 232 -5.85 14.91 12.54
N VAL A 233 -6.28 14.82 11.28
CA VAL A 233 -5.40 14.92 10.12
C VAL A 233 -5.20 16.41 9.80
N ALA A 234 -3.95 16.82 9.62
CA ALA A 234 -3.53 18.19 9.30
C ALA A 234 -2.47 18.18 8.19
N ASP A 235 -2.15 19.36 7.62
CA ASP A 235 -1.24 19.51 6.47
C ASP A 235 -1.53 18.50 5.34
N LEU A 236 -2.83 18.29 5.09
CA LEU A 236 -3.34 17.20 4.27
C LEU A 236 -3.26 17.54 2.78
N MET A 237 -2.63 16.64 2.03
CA MET A 237 -2.91 16.45 0.62
C MET A 237 -3.63 15.12 0.47
N SER A 238 -4.96 15.20 0.35
CA SER A 238 -5.84 14.04 0.26
C SER A 238 -5.53 13.18 -0.97
N GLN A 239 -6.00 11.93 -0.93
CA GLN A 239 -5.91 10.96 -2.02
C GLN A 239 -4.49 10.44 -2.30
N VAL A 240 -4.40 9.32 -3.01
CA VAL A 240 -3.15 8.85 -3.63
C VAL A 240 -2.97 9.61 -4.94
N ASP A 241 -2.32 10.77 -4.85
CA ASP A 241 -2.18 11.72 -5.94
C ASP A 241 -0.82 11.60 -6.65
N CYS A 242 -0.58 12.44 -7.66
CA CYS A 242 0.61 12.45 -8.51
C CYS A 242 1.91 12.38 -7.68
N GLU A 243 2.00 13.22 -6.64
CA GLU A 243 3.18 13.38 -5.81
C GLU A 243 3.33 12.30 -4.74
N LYS A 244 2.35 11.39 -4.60
CA LYS A 244 2.49 10.18 -3.77
C LYS A 244 3.45 9.18 -4.42
N CYS A 245 3.40 9.08 -5.75
CA CYS A 245 4.28 8.22 -6.52
C CYS A 245 5.53 8.97 -7.00
N HIS A 246 5.37 10.20 -7.49
CA HIS A 246 6.47 10.96 -8.09
C HIS A 246 7.29 11.80 -7.10
N GLY A 247 6.82 11.94 -5.86
CA GLY A 247 7.42 12.85 -4.88
C GLY A 247 7.07 14.33 -5.10
N PRO A 248 7.60 15.24 -4.27
CA PRO A 248 7.25 16.66 -4.33
C PRO A 248 7.75 17.33 -5.62
N GLY A 249 6.84 17.95 -6.38
CA GLY A 249 7.07 18.39 -7.76
C GLY A 249 7.59 19.83 -7.95
N SER A 250 7.72 20.63 -6.89
CA SER A 250 8.07 22.07 -7.00
C SER A 250 9.33 22.37 -7.83
N GLN A 251 10.41 21.62 -7.63
CA GLN A 251 11.65 21.82 -8.40
C GLN A 251 11.46 21.44 -9.87
N HIS A 252 10.78 20.32 -10.15
CA HIS A 252 10.46 19.93 -11.52
C HIS A 252 9.60 20.98 -12.23
N VAL A 253 8.55 21.48 -11.57
CA VAL A 253 7.68 22.54 -12.11
C VAL A 253 8.46 23.82 -12.38
N ALA A 254 9.36 24.22 -11.47
CA ALA A 254 10.18 25.41 -11.65
C ALA A 254 11.08 25.30 -12.90
N LEU A 255 11.67 24.13 -13.13
CA LEU A 255 12.50 23.85 -14.32
C LEU A 255 11.66 23.75 -15.60
N ALA A 256 10.51 23.06 -15.55
CA ALA A 256 9.60 22.90 -16.67
C ALA A 256 8.98 24.21 -17.17
N ARG A 257 8.79 25.19 -16.29
CA ARG A 257 8.34 26.53 -16.69
C ARG A 257 9.40 27.36 -17.42
N GLN A 258 10.67 26.97 -17.30
CA GLN A 258 11.82 27.68 -17.88
C GLN A 258 12.40 26.97 -19.10
N SER A 259 11.99 25.74 -19.37
CA SER A 259 12.56 24.87 -20.42
C SER A 259 11.45 24.15 -21.17
N GLU A 260 11.53 24.13 -22.50
CA GLU A 260 10.65 23.29 -23.34
C GLU A 260 10.97 21.79 -23.19
N THR A 261 12.15 21.46 -22.65
CA THR A 261 12.60 20.09 -22.41
C THR A 261 13.12 19.96 -20.97
N PRO A 262 12.24 19.98 -19.95
CA PRO A 262 12.67 19.75 -18.58
C PRO A 262 13.23 18.34 -18.39
N PRO A 263 14.09 18.13 -17.37
CA PRO A 263 14.51 16.80 -17.01
C PRO A 263 13.29 15.93 -16.68
N PRO A 264 13.32 14.62 -17.03
CA PRO A 264 12.25 13.70 -16.66
C PRO A 264 11.99 13.74 -15.15
N PHE A 265 10.72 13.83 -14.77
CA PHE A 265 10.32 13.67 -13.38
C PHE A 265 10.13 12.19 -13.09
N SER A 266 11.24 11.54 -12.72
CA SER A 266 11.21 10.14 -12.29
C SER A 266 10.42 10.02 -10.99
N VAL A 267 9.92 8.82 -10.72
CA VAL A 267 9.39 8.34 -9.43
C VAL A 267 10.44 8.33 -8.29
N GLY A 268 11.54 9.06 -8.48
CA GLY A 268 12.36 9.58 -7.39
C GLY A 268 13.85 9.32 -7.49
N ARG A 269 14.36 8.49 -8.42
CA ARG A 269 15.81 8.19 -8.48
C ARG A 269 16.32 7.79 -9.87
N ALA A 270 17.63 7.91 -10.06
CA ALA A 270 18.34 7.52 -11.29
C ALA A 270 18.59 5.99 -11.38
N ASP A 271 18.50 5.27 -10.25
CA ASP A 271 18.66 3.82 -10.11
C ASP A 271 17.32 3.07 -10.12
N TRP A 272 16.27 3.66 -10.70
CA TRP A 272 14.94 3.07 -10.73
C TRP A 272 14.90 1.76 -11.54
N ASP A 273 14.55 0.67 -10.87
CA ASP A 273 14.45 -0.68 -11.42
C ASP A 273 13.08 -1.33 -11.11
N ALA A 274 12.87 -2.56 -11.59
CA ALA A 274 11.64 -3.32 -11.37
C ALA A 274 11.35 -3.54 -9.87
N GLU A 275 12.38 -3.80 -9.07
CA GLU A 275 12.25 -3.95 -7.62
C GLU A 275 11.79 -2.65 -6.96
N SER A 276 12.36 -1.50 -7.35
CA SER A 276 11.94 -0.18 -6.86
C SER A 276 10.46 0.08 -7.12
N GLU A 277 9.93 -0.32 -8.28
CA GLU A 277 8.51 -0.19 -8.59
C GLU A 277 7.63 -1.09 -7.73
N ILE A 278 8.02 -2.35 -7.54
CA ILE A 278 7.30 -3.29 -6.68
C ILE A 278 7.28 -2.79 -5.24
N GLN A 279 8.39 -2.20 -4.75
CA GLN A 279 8.45 -1.60 -3.42
C GLN A 279 7.49 -0.41 -3.31
N LEU A 280 7.50 0.51 -4.28
CA LEU A 280 6.60 1.68 -4.30
C LEU A 280 5.12 1.26 -4.27
N CYS A 281 4.71 0.35 -5.15
CA CYS A 281 3.33 -0.13 -5.18
C CYS A 281 3.00 -0.93 -3.91
N GLY A 282 3.95 -1.74 -3.45
CA GLY A 282 3.84 -2.63 -2.29
C GLY A 282 3.81 -1.94 -0.93
N ASP A 283 4.12 -0.64 -0.85
CA ASP A 283 3.91 0.15 0.35
C ASP A 283 2.43 0.18 0.75
N CYS A 284 1.54 0.24 -0.24
CA CYS A 284 0.08 0.23 -0.03
C CYS A 284 -0.53 -1.14 -0.35
N HIS A 285 -0.13 -1.74 -1.47
CA HIS A 285 -0.63 -3.05 -1.93
C HIS A 285 0.00 -4.26 -1.22
N ARG A 286 0.82 -3.99 -0.19
CA ARG A 286 1.51 -4.89 0.73
C ARG A 286 2.45 -5.90 0.08
N LEU A 287 3.67 -5.88 0.59
CA LEU A 287 4.72 -6.85 0.28
C LEU A 287 4.66 -8.07 1.22
N PRO A 288 5.24 -9.21 0.80
CA PRO A 288 5.35 -10.41 1.64
C PRO A 288 5.93 -10.16 3.04
N ARG A 289 6.85 -9.19 3.19
CA ARG A 289 7.43 -8.82 4.49
C ARG A 289 6.41 -8.36 5.54
N SER A 290 5.20 -8.00 5.12
CA SER A 290 4.12 -7.56 6.00
C SER A 290 3.12 -8.67 6.33
N ILE A 291 3.39 -9.92 5.90
CA ILE A 291 2.51 -11.08 6.02
C ILE A 291 3.19 -12.14 6.87
N THR A 292 2.43 -12.87 7.70
CA THR A 292 3.02 -13.90 8.55
C THR A 292 3.56 -15.07 7.71
N GLN A 293 4.56 -15.78 8.22
CA GLN A 293 5.10 -16.95 7.52
C GLN A 293 4.04 -18.05 7.31
N GLN A 294 3.08 -18.18 8.23
CA GLN A 294 1.99 -19.15 8.10
C GLN A 294 1.07 -18.77 6.94
N GLU A 295 0.62 -17.51 6.88
CA GLU A 295 -0.20 -17.02 5.77
C GLU A 295 0.53 -17.09 4.44
N LEU A 296 1.84 -16.78 4.39
CA LEU A 296 2.64 -16.96 3.17
C LEU A 296 2.69 -18.43 2.73
N ARG A 297 2.73 -19.40 3.65
CA ARG A 297 2.69 -20.82 3.29
C ARG A 297 1.31 -21.24 2.80
N ASP A 298 0.28 -20.92 3.57
CA ASP A 298 -1.08 -21.38 3.33
C ASP A 298 -1.75 -20.65 2.17
N TYR A 299 -1.30 -19.42 1.88
CA TYR A 299 -1.86 -18.49 0.89
C TYR A 299 -3.39 -18.43 0.98
N PRO A 300 -3.95 -18.01 2.14
CA PRO A 300 -5.38 -17.94 2.30
C PRO A 300 -5.97 -16.90 1.33
N ASP A 301 -7.24 -17.07 0.97
CA ASP A 301 -7.94 -16.22 0.01
C ASP A 301 -7.76 -14.72 0.33
N GLN A 302 -7.66 -14.34 1.61
CA GLN A 302 -7.46 -12.96 2.05
C GLN A 302 -6.21 -12.27 1.48
N LEU A 303 -5.22 -13.03 0.99
CA LEU A 303 -4.00 -12.47 0.40
C LEU A 303 -4.19 -12.02 -1.05
N VAL A 304 -5.27 -12.40 -1.74
CA VAL A 304 -5.49 -12.01 -3.15
C VAL A 304 -5.65 -10.50 -3.34
N ARG A 305 -6.00 -9.76 -2.28
CA ARG A 305 -6.04 -8.29 -2.27
C ARG A 305 -4.66 -7.64 -2.17
N PHE A 306 -3.60 -8.41 -1.86
CA PHE A 306 -2.22 -7.96 -1.77
C PHE A 306 -1.43 -8.49 -2.97
N GLN A 307 -1.59 -7.80 -4.10
CA GLN A 307 -1.15 -8.24 -5.43
C GLN A 307 0.34 -8.64 -5.50
N PRO A 308 1.29 -7.91 -4.88
CA PRO A 308 2.70 -8.31 -4.89
C PRO A 308 2.93 -9.70 -4.28
N VAL A 309 2.15 -10.11 -3.28
CA VAL A 309 2.33 -11.41 -2.62
C VAL A 309 2.09 -12.56 -3.59
N GLY A 310 1.04 -12.47 -4.41
CA GLY A 310 0.76 -13.46 -5.45
C GLY A 310 1.72 -13.34 -6.63
N MET A 311 1.96 -12.11 -7.10
CA MET A 311 2.79 -11.85 -8.27
C MET A 311 4.21 -12.42 -8.11
N LEU A 312 4.85 -12.17 -6.95
CA LEU A 312 6.21 -12.64 -6.66
C LEU A 312 6.33 -14.17 -6.57
N ARG A 313 5.21 -14.89 -6.41
CA ARG A 313 5.16 -16.37 -6.42
C ARG A 313 4.92 -16.95 -7.82
N SER A 314 4.51 -16.12 -8.75
CA SER A 314 4.11 -16.56 -10.09
C SER A 314 5.32 -16.99 -10.90
N LYS A 315 5.18 -18.09 -11.64
CA LYS A 315 6.28 -18.58 -12.49
C LYS A 315 6.71 -17.50 -13.50
N CYS A 316 5.77 -16.73 -14.04
CA CYS A 316 6.10 -15.63 -14.96
C CYS A 316 7.01 -14.56 -14.32
N TYR A 317 6.86 -14.27 -13.03
CA TYR A 317 7.77 -13.36 -12.33
C TYR A 317 9.14 -14.01 -12.16
N LEU A 318 9.17 -15.25 -11.67
CA LEU A 318 10.42 -15.98 -11.40
C LEU A 318 11.26 -16.23 -12.66
N GLU A 319 10.62 -16.48 -13.81
CA GLU A 319 11.29 -16.71 -15.10
C GLU A 319 11.59 -15.40 -15.85
N SER A 320 11.10 -14.24 -15.37
CA SER A 320 11.42 -12.92 -15.94
C SER A 320 12.76 -12.36 -15.46
N ASP A 321 13.51 -13.11 -14.65
CA ASP A 321 14.75 -12.66 -13.99
C ASP A 321 14.54 -11.38 -13.15
N GLY A 322 13.35 -11.21 -12.57
CA GLY A 322 12.99 -10.04 -11.75
C GLY A 322 12.56 -8.80 -12.53
N GLU A 323 12.46 -8.85 -13.85
CA GLU A 323 12.10 -7.68 -14.67
C GLU A 323 10.60 -7.38 -14.74
N LEU A 324 9.75 -8.37 -14.41
CA LEU A 324 8.30 -8.20 -14.40
C LEU A 324 7.89 -7.26 -13.25
N ARG A 325 7.15 -6.20 -13.58
CA ARG A 325 6.70 -5.17 -12.65
C ARG A 325 5.23 -4.85 -12.85
N CYS A 326 4.65 -4.05 -11.96
CA CYS A 326 3.23 -3.71 -12.00
C CYS A 326 2.85 -3.05 -13.34
N THR A 327 3.71 -2.15 -13.82
CA THR A 327 3.54 -1.41 -15.07
C THR A 327 3.79 -2.21 -16.33
N THR A 328 4.29 -3.45 -16.22
CA THR A 328 4.27 -4.38 -17.36
C THR A 328 2.84 -4.68 -17.79
N CYS A 329 1.91 -4.71 -16.83
CA CYS A 329 0.51 -5.06 -17.08
C CYS A 329 -0.45 -3.88 -16.96
N HIS A 330 -0.21 -2.97 -16.01
CA HIS A 330 -1.11 -1.89 -15.66
C HIS A 330 -0.57 -0.52 -16.06
N ASN A 331 -1.42 0.34 -16.59
CA ASN A 331 -1.10 1.76 -16.66
C ASN A 331 -1.37 2.39 -15.27
N PRO A 332 -0.36 2.98 -14.60
CA PRO A 332 -0.53 3.49 -13.24
C PRO A 332 -1.44 4.71 -13.14
N HIS A 333 -1.77 5.34 -14.27
CA HIS A 333 -2.69 6.48 -14.32
C HIS A 333 -4.12 6.08 -14.71
N GLU A 334 -4.37 4.85 -15.18
CA GLU A 334 -5.65 4.48 -15.80
C GLU A 334 -6.36 3.36 -15.05
N SER A 335 -7.68 3.50 -14.88
CA SER A 335 -8.47 2.53 -14.12
C SER A 335 -8.50 1.16 -14.80
N VAL A 336 -8.26 0.11 -14.03
CA VAL A 336 -8.34 -1.29 -14.50
C VAL A 336 -9.77 -1.76 -14.74
N HIS A 337 -10.76 -0.99 -14.29
CA HIS A 337 -12.18 -1.36 -14.30
C HIS A 337 -12.92 -1.08 -15.62
N GLY A 338 -12.23 -0.50 -16.62
CA GLY A 338 -12.77 -0.28 -17.97
C GLY A 338 -12.77 -1.54 -18.87
N SER A 339 -13.72 -1.64 -19.81
CA SER A 339 -13.86 -2.79 -20.72
C SER A 339 -12.69 -2.98 -21.70
N GLY A 340 -11.97 -1.92 -22.04
CA GLY A 340 -10.77 -1.98 -22.87
C GLY A 340 -9.58 -2.66 -22.19
N SER A 341 -9.56 -2.72 -20.86
CA SER A 341 -8.40 -3.18 -20.10
C SER A 341 -8.10 -4.66 -20.37
N LYS A 342 -9.10 -5.54 -20.43
CA LYS A 342 -8.86 -7.00 -20.51
C LYS A 342 -8.11 -7.42 -21.77
N ILE A 343 -8.42 -6.82 -22.92
CA ILE A 343 -7.75 -7.13 -24.19
C ILE A 343 -6.28 -6.71 -24.10
N ASP A 344 -6.01 -5.53 -23.54
CA ASP A 344 -4.64 -5.04 -23.40
C ASP A 344 -3.83 -5.86 -22.38
N HIS A 345 -4.45 -6.30 -21.28
CA HIS A 345 -3.79 -7.22 -20.34
C HIS A 345 -3.47 -8.57 -20.99
N VAL A 346 -4.37 -9.13 -21.82
CA VAL A 346 -4.09 -10.38 -22.55
C VAL A 346 -2.92 -10.20 -23.52
N LYS A 347 -2.78 -9.02 -24.16
CA LYS A 347 -1.61 -8.73 -25.00
C LYS A 347 -0.30 -8.81 -24.22
N ASN A 348 -0.29 -8.47 -22.94
CA ASN A 348 0.90 -8.60 -22.10
C ASN A 348 1.24 -10.07 -21.82
N CYS A 349 0.24 -10.94 -21.67
CA CYS A 349 0.46 -12.38 -21.51
C CYS A 349 1.13 -12.98 -22.76
N ILE A 350 0.58 -12.70 -23.93
CA ILE A 350 1.04 -13.30 -25.20
C ILE A 350 2.39 -12.76 -25.70
N GLN A 351 3.00 -11.77 -25.02
CA GLN A 351 4.40 -11.40 -25.28
C GLN A 351 5.38 -12.53 -24.90
N CYS A 352 5.06 -13.30 -23.85
CA CYS A 352 5.85 -14.45 -23.39
C CYS A 352 5.13 -15.80 -23.60
N HIS A 353 3.89 -15.75 -24.09
CA HIS A 353 3.06 -16.90 -24.42
C HIS A 353 2.65 -16.87 -25.91
N ASP A 354 3.57 -16.44 -26.77
CA ASP A 354 3.36 -16.30 -28.21
C ASP A 354 3.33 -17.66 -28.92
N GLN A 355 2.21 -17.98 -29.56
CA GLN A 355 2.03 -19.23 -30.33
C GLN A 355 2.99 -19.36 -31.52
N ASP A 356 3.54 -18.24 -32.00
CA ASP A 356 4.47 -18.21 -33.13
C ASP A 356 5.92 -18.49 -32.67
N ASP A 357 6.19 -18.52 -31.36
CA ASP A 357 7.48 -18.90 -30.78
C ASP A 357 7.42 -20.29 -30.13
N SER A 358 8.11 -21.25 -30.75
CA SER A 358 8.17 -22.64 -30.26
C SER A 358 8.85 -22.84 -28.89
N THR A 359 9.56 -21.82 -28.38
CA THR A 359 10.18 -21.85 -27.05
C THR A 359 9.22 -21.43 -25.95
N HIS A 360 8.09 -20.80 -26.30
CA HIS A 360 7.09 -20.34 -25.35
C HIS A 360 6.13 -21.46 -24.94
N VAL A 361 5.66 -21.39 -23.69
CA VAL A 361 4.62 -22.30 -23.19
C VAL A 361 3.26 -21.81 -23.65
N ILE A 362 2.53 -22.59 -24.43
CA ILE A 362 1.23 -22.17 -24.98
C ILE A 362 0.08 -22.81 -24.21
N CYS A 363 -0.96 -22.02 -23.93
CA CYS A 363 -2.19 -22.52 -23.35
C CYS A 363 -2.88 -23.50 -24.32
N PRO A 364 -3.14 -24.75 -23.92
CA PRO A 364 -3.76 -25.75 -24.81
C PRO A 364 -5.26 -25.49 -25.04
N VAL A 365 -5.88 -24.61 -24.24
CA VAL A 365 -7.31 -24.29 -24.33
C VAL A 365 -7.54 -23.10 -25.25
N ASN A 366 -6.82 -21.99 -25.02
CA ASN A 366 -6.93 -20.78 -25.80
C ASN A 366 -5.62 -19.98 -25.73
N ALA A 367 -4.93 -19.85 -26.87
CA ALA A 367 -3.62 -19.22 -26.95
C ALA A 367 -3.67 -17.68 -27.00
N THR A 368 -4.84 -17.07 -27.26
CA THR A 368 -4.90 -15.64 -27.64
C THR A 368 -5.92 -14.82 -26.88
N THR A 369 -6.85 -15.45 -26.14
CA THR A 369 -7.92 -14.74 -25.44
C THR A 369 -8.27 -15.40 -24.10
N ASP A 370 -8.85 -14.60 -23.19
CA ASP A 370 -9.39 -15.01 -21.89
C ASP A 370 -8.41 -15.71 -20.92
N CYS A 371 -7.11 -15.38 -21.01
CA CYS A 371 -6.09 -15.94 -20.11
C CYS A 371 -6.40 -15.63 -18.63
N ILE A 372 -6.87 -14.42 -18.34
CA ILE A 372 -7.13 -13.92 -16.97
C ILE A 372 -8.21 -14.75 -16.27
N GLY A 373 -9.26 -15.18 -16.99
CA GLY A 373 -10.36 -15.94 -16.40
C GLY A 373 -9.92 -17.25 -15.74
N CYS A 374 -8.94 -17.93 -16.33
CA CYS A 374 -8.40 -19.19 -15.83
C CYS A 374 -7.15 -19.02 -14.96
N HIS A 375 -6.24 -18.12 -15.34
CA HIS A 375 -4.93 -18.00 -14.69
C HIS A 375 -4.87 -16.99 -13.54
N MET A 376 -5.87 -16.11 -13.45
CA MET A 376 -6.00 -15.07 -12.43
C MET A 376 -7.47 -14.97 -12.00
N PRO A 377 -8.11 -16.05 -11.51
CA PRO A 377 -9.54 -16.01 -11.23
C PRO A 377 -9.87 -14.99 -10.14
N LYS A 378 -11.12 -14.53 -10.16
CA LYS A 378 -11.64 -13.70 -9.07
C LYS A 378 -11.90 -14.55 -7.83
N VAL A 379 -11.38 -14.11 -6.69
CA VAL A 379 -11.59 -14.70 -5.37
C VAL A 379 -12.42 -13.75 -4.53
N ASP A 380 -13.43 -14.29 -3.82
CA ASP A 380 -14.33 -13.53 -2.96
C ASP A 380 -13.65 -13.17 -1.63
N GLN A 381 -13.85 -11.95 -1.15
CA GLN A 381 -13.26 -11.41 0.08
C GLN A 381 -14.32 -11.07 1.13
N SER A 382 -15.52 -11.65 1.02
CA SER A 382 -16.75 -11.27 1.72
C SER A 382 -17.39 -9.99 1.19
N GLN A 383 -18.68 -9.80 1.54
CA GLN A 383 -19.47 -8.61 1.22
C GLN A 383 -19.55 -8.30 -0.28
N GLY A 384 -19.40 -9.33 -1.13
CA GLY A 384 -19.45 -9.20 -2.59
C GLY A 384 -18.17 -8.65 -3.22
N ILE A 385 -17.16 -8.31 -2.43
CA ILE A 385 -15.87 -7.82 -2.91
C ILE A 385 -15.09 -8.98 -3.51
N LYS A 386 -14.53 -8.77 -4.71
CA LYS A 386 -13.75 -9.78 -5.42
C LYS A 386 -12.47 -9.17 -6.01
N PHE A 387 -11.36 -9.88 -5.88
CA PHE A 387 -10.09 -9.50 -6.51
C PHE A 387 -9.57 -10.62 -7.40
N HIS A 388 -8.88 -10.25 -8.48
CA HIS A 388 -8.14 -11.21 -9.29
C HIS A 388 -6.90 -11.70 -8.52
N ASP A 389 -6.72 -13.01 -8.43
CA ASP A 389 -5.52 -13.61 -7.84
C ASP A 389 -4.31 -13.30 -8.72
N HIS A 390 -3.32 -12.59 -8.16
CA HIS A 390 -2.07 -12.28 -8.85
C HIS A 390 -1.03 -13.38 -8.70
N TRP A 391 -1.34 -14.51 -8.06
CA TRP A 391 -0.57 -15.73 -8.21
C TRP A 391 -0.93 -16.44 -9.53
N ILE A 392 -0.37 -15.92 -10.61
CA ILE A 392 -0.63 -16.32 -11.99
C ILE A 392 -0.12 -17.75 -12.22
N ARG A 393 -1.06 -18.69 -12.42
CA ARG A 393 -0.76 -20.12 -12.61
C ARG A 393 -1.89 -20.85 -13.31
N VAL A 394 -1.62 -22.07 -13.78
CA VAL A 394 -2.70 -23.02 -14.11
C VAL A 394 -3.24 -23.56 -12.79
N LEU A 395 -4.55 -23.51 -12.60
CA LEU A 395 -5.22 -24.08 -11.43
C LEU A 395 -5.69 -25.48 -11.75
N ASP A 396 -5.45 -26.41 -10.82
CA ASP A 396 -6.07 -27.73 -10.86
C ASP A 396 -7.57 -27.53 -10.55
N GLN A 397 -8.41 -27.72 -11.56
CA GLN A 397 -9.88 -27.67 -11.41
C GLN A 397 -10.46 -29.04 -11.10
#